data_AF-H0GVE9-F1
#
_entry.id   AF-H0GVE9-F1
#
_cell.length_a   1.000
_cell.length_b   1.000
_cell.length_c   1.000
_cell.angle_alpha   90.00
_cell.angle_beta   90.00
_cell.angle_gamma   90.00
#
_symmetry.space_group_name_H-M   'P 1'
#
loop_
_entity.id
_entity.type
_entity.pdbx_description
1 polymer ?
#
loop_
_entity_poly.entity_id
_entity_poly.type
_entity_poly.pdbx_seq_one_letter_code
_entity_poly.pdbx_strand_id
1 'polypeptide(L)'
;MLTRRVLVRGLATVKSPIPKLTDVLIVGGGPAGLTLAASIKNSPQLKDLKTTLVDMVDLKDKLSNFYSSPPDYFTNRVVSVTPRSIHFLENTAGATLMHDRIQSYDGLYVTDGCSKATLDLAKDSMLCMIEIINIQASLYNRISQYDPKKDSIDIIDNTKVVNIKHSDPNDPLSWPLVTLSSGEVYKTRLLVGADGFNSPTRRFSQIKSRGWMYNAYGVVASMKLEYPPFKLRGWQRFLPTGPIAHLPMPEDNATLVWSSSERLSKLLLSLPPESFTALINAAFVLEDADMNYYYRLLEEGSMDTDKLIKMSSTEQTKYMLP
;
A
#
# COMPACT_ATOMS: atom_id res chain seq x y z
N MET A 1 53.37 42.93 24.43
CA MET A 1 53.32 41.61 23.77
C MET A 1 53.35 40.55 24.86
N LEU A 2 52.46 39.56 25.01
CA LEU A 2 51.22 39.20 24.33
C LEU A 2 50.37 38.44 25.37
N THR A 3 49.10 38.83 25.40
CA THR A 3 47.92 38.33 26.13
C THR A 3 47.84 36.84 26.51
N ARG A 4 47.59 36.55 27.80
CA ARG A 4 47.01 35.27 28.28
C ARG A 4 45.53 35.19 27.83
N ARG A 5 45.21 34.31 26.88
CA ARG A 5 43.82 33.99 26.55
C ARG A 5 43.23 33.05 27.61
N VAL A 6 42.36 33.59 28.45
CA VAL A 6 41.45 32.78 29.27
C VAL A 6 40.37 32.21 28.35
N LEU A 7 40.39 30.90 28.13
CA LEU A 7 39.32 30.18 27.43
C LEU A 7 38.11 30.10 28.36
N VAL A 8 37.20 31.05 28.22
CA VAL A 8 35.86 30.96 28.80
C VAL A 8 35.09 29.92 27.97
N ARG A 9 34.95 28.70 28.49
CA ARG A 9 33.99 27.73 27.97
C ARG A 9 32.59 28.21 28.33
N GLY A 10 31.96 28.93 27.41
CA GLY A 10 30.52 29.17 27.48
C GLY A 10 29.79 27.85 27.34
N LEU A 11 29.06 27.43 28.36
CA LEU A 11 27.98 26.45 28.22
C LEU A 11 26.94 27.09 27.29
N ALA A 12 27.01 26.76 26.01
CA ALA A 12 25.88 26.99 25.11
C ALA A 12 24.77 26.05 25.60
N THR A 13 23.88 26.56 26.44
CA THR A 13 22.57 25.94 26.62
C THR A 13 21.90 26.02 25.25
N VAL A 14 21.97 24.92 24.49
CA VAL A 14 21.11 24.73 23.32
C VAL A 14 19.70 24.90 23.85
N LYS A 15 19.11 26.07 23.59
CA LYS A 15 17.77 26.43 24.04
C LYS A 15 16.87 25.34 23.51
N SER A 16 16.37 24.48 24.40
CA SER A 16 15.54 23.36 23.98
C SER A 16 14.38 23.93 23.16
N PRO A 17 14.15 23.44 21.95
CA PRO A 17 13.15 24.03 21.07
C PRO A 17 11.80 24.01 21.79
N ILE A 18 11.14 25.17 21.82
CA ILE A 18 9.81 25.29 22.43
C ILE A 18 8.87 24.40 21.61
N PRO A 19 8.21 23.39 22.21
CA PRO A 19 7.37 22.47 21.46
C PRO A 19 6.21 23.20 20.78
N LYS A 20 6.02 22.96 19.48
CA LYS A 20 4.83 23.41 18.74
C LYS A 20 3.61 22.64 19.24
N LEU A 21 2.52 23.33 19.54
CA LEU A 21 1.27 22.69 19.95
C LEU A 21 0.44 22.26 18.72
N THR A 22 -0.13 21.07 18.78
CA THR A 22 -1.11 20.55 17.81
C THR A 22 -2.12 19.65 18.54
N ASP A 23 -3.40 19.68 18.17
CA ASP A 23 -4.41 18.88 18.85
C ASP A 23 -4.28 17.40 18.48
N VAL A 24 -4.09 17.12 17.19
CA VAL A 24 -3.93 15.77 16.64
C VAL A 24 -2.65 15.70 15.82
N LEU A 25 -1.73 14.80 16.19
CA LEU A 25 -0.56 14.48 15.38
C LEU A 25 -0.69 13.07 14.80
N ILE A 26 -0.71 12.96 13.48
CA ILE A 26 -0.80 11.70 12.73
C ILE A 26 0.58 11.37 12.19
N VAL A 27 1.11 10.18 12.53
CA VAL A 27 2.38 9.69 12.00
C VAL A 27 2.08 8.69 10.90
N GLY A 28 2.41 9.02 9.65
CA GLY A 28 2.20 8.22 8.44
C GLY A 28 1.11 8.76 7.52
N GLY A 29 1.50 9.15 6.31
CA GLY A 29 0.69 9.56 5.16
C GLY A 29 0.35 8.41 4.20
N GLY A 30 0.22 7.19 4.72
CA GLY A 30 -0.45 6.10 4.02
C GLY A 30 -1.96 6.35 3.85
N PRO A 31 -2.69 5.43 3.19
CA PRO A 31 -4.14 5.53 3.05
C PRO A 31 -4.87 5.79 4.37
N ALA A 32 -4.48 5.09 5.45
CA ALA A 32 -5.12 5.25 6.76
C ALA A 32 -4.93 6.66 7.35
N GLY A 33 -3.70 7.18 7.34
CA GLY A 33 -3.41 8.48 7.95
C GLY A 33 -3.96 9.65 7.15
N LEU A 34 -3.84 9.61 5.81
CA LEU A 34 -4.46 10.61 4.94
C LEU A 34 -5.99 10.60 5.05
N THR A 35 -6.59 9.40 5.15
CA THR A 35 -8.05 9.25 5.33
C THR A 35 -8.49 9.94 6.62
N LEU A 36 -7.78 9.70 7.72
CA LEU A 36 -8.10 10.32 9.01
C LEU A 36 -7.92 11.84 8.96
N ALA A 37 -6.79 12.33 8.43
CA ALA A 37 -6.52 13.76 8.33
C ALA A 37 -7.61 14.49 7.52
N ALA A 38 -7.97 13.95 6.35
CA ALA A 38 -9.03 14.49 5.52
C ALA A 38 -10.40 14.43 6.22
N SER A 39 -10.73 13.33 6.90
CA SER A 39 -11.98 13.16 7.64
C SER A 39 -12.12 14.15 8.82
N ILE A 40 -11.04 14.42 9.55
CA ILE A 40 -11.04 15.44 10.62
C ILE A 40 -11.41 16.80 10.04
N LYS A 41 -10.80 17.18 8.91
CA LYS A 41 -11.02 18.49 8.28
C LYS A 41 -12.37 18.62 7.58
N ASN A 42 -12.90 17.51 7.06
CA ASN A 42 -14.20 17.49 6.41
C ASN A 42 -15.36 17.40 7.44
N SER A 43 -15.08 17.05 8.69
CA SER A 43 -16.09 16.97 9.76
C SER A 43 -16.45 18.36 10.31
N PRO A 44 -17.75 18.73 10.38
CA PRO A 44 -18.18 20.00 10.97
C PRO A 44 -17.75 20.21 12.42
N GLN A 45 -17.60 19.13 13.19
CA GLN A 45 -17.29 19.17 14.62
C GLN A 45 -15.78 19.12 14.90
N LEU A 46 -14.98 18.58 13.98
CA LEU A 46 -13.55 18.35 14.20
C LEU A 46 -12.65 19.25 13.34
N LYS A 47 -13.20 19.96 12.34
CA LYS A 47 -12.42 20.77 11.40
C LYS A 47 -11.52 21.81 12.06
N ASP A 48 -11.92 22.34 13.21
CA ASP A 48 -11.16 23.39 13.91
C ASP A 48 -9.99 22.84 14.75
N LEU A 49 -9.88 21.50 14.90
CA LEU A 49 -8.77 20.87 15.60
C LEU A 49 -7.46 21.06 14.83
N LYS A 50 -6.44 21.63 15.46
CA LYS A 50 -5.13 21.76 14.82
C LYS A 50 -4.54 20.37 14.57
N THR A 51 -4.34 20.04 13.31
CA THR A 51 -3.95 18.70 12.87
C THR A 51 -2.60 18.76 12.16
N THR A 52 -1.66 17.91 12.55
CA THR A 52 -0.36 17.79 11.90
C THR A 52 -0.17 16.36 11.42
N LEU A 53 0.09 16.16 10.13
CA LEU A 53 0.44 14.86 9.56
C LEU A 53 1.94 14.85 9.23
N VAL A 54 2.65 13.81 9.65
CA VAL A 54 4.07 13.64 9.38
C VAL A 54 4.31 12.35 8.60
N ASP A 55 5.03 12.43 7.49
CA ASP A 55 5.51 11.25 6.76
C ASP A 55 6.98 11.38 6.34
N MET A 56 7.65 10.24 6.24
CA MET A 56 9.07 10.18 5.87
C MET A 56 9.31 10.21 4.37
N VAL A 57 8.29 9.93 3.57
CA VAL A 57 8.30 9.92 2.11
C VAL A 57 7.88 11.29 1.60
N ASP A 58 8.38 11.67 0.43
CA ASP A 58 7.87 12.80 -0.34
C ASP A 58 6.42 12.53 -0.77
N LEU A 59 5.48 13.15 -0.05
CA LEU A 59 4.06 13.06 -0.38
C LEU A 59 3.70 14.10 -1.43
N LYS A 60 4.20 15.33 -1.29
CA LYS A 60 3.80 16.45 -2.13
C LYS A 60 4.06 16.17 -3.60
N ASP A 61 5.30 15.91 -3.99
CA ASP A 61 5.61 15.81 -5.42
C ASP A 61 5.03 14.50 -5.97
N LYS A 62 5.18 13.40 -5.24
CA LYS A 62 4.68 12.09 -5.65
C LYS A 62 3.16 12.08 -5.87
N LEU A 63 2.39 12.55 -4.89
CA LEU A 63 0.92 12.43 -4.90
C LEU A 63 0.27 13.52 -5.75
N SER A 64 0.78 14.75 -5.73
CA SER A 64 0.23 15.83 -6.56
C SER A 64 0.45 15.57 -8.05
N ASN A 65 1.63 15.05 -8.42
CA ASN A 65 1.92 14.70 -9.81
C ASN A 65 1.01 13.57 -10.29
N PHE A 66 0.84 12.52 -9.49
CA PHE A 66 -0.06 11.42 -9.83
C PHE A 66 -1.52 11.89 -9.98
N TYR A 67 -2.02 12.78 -9.10
CA TYR A 67 -3.39 13.29 -9.20
C TYR A 67 -3.61 14.15 -10.45
N SER A 68 -2.62 14.96 -10.82
CA SER A 68 -2.75 15.93 -11.91
C SER A 68 -2.50 15.32 -13.29
N SER A 69 -1.61 14.33 -13.36
CA SER A 69 -1.20 13.67 -14.60
C SER A 69 -0.85 12.20 -14.31
N PRO A 70 -1.85 11.34 -14.05
CA PRO A 70 -1.60 9.92 -13.80
C PRO A 70 -1.00 9.27 -15.05
N PRO A 71 -0.11 8.26 -14.89
CA PRO A 71 0.42 7.51 -16.02
C PRO A 71 -0.65 6.65 -16.69
N ASP A 72 -0.44 6.30 -17.96
CA ASP A 72 -1.34 5.43 -18.73
C ASP A 72 -1.40 3.99 -18.17
N TYR A 73 -0.38 3.56 -17.43
CA TYR A 73 -0.33 2.25 -16.79
C TYR A 73 -0.84 2.27 -15.34
N PHE A 74 -1.27 1.11 -14.85
CA PHE A 74 -1.63 0.91 -13.43
C PHE A 74 -0.41 0.51 -12.59
N THR A 75 -0.38 0.96 -11.34
CA THR A 75 0.65 0.58 -10.37
C THR A 75 0.34 -0.78 -9.74
N ASN A 76 1.38 -1.55 -9.41
CA ASN A 76 1.23 -2.89 -8.83
C ASN A 76 0.63 -2.93 -7.41
N ARG A 77 0.43 -1.76 -6.78
CA ARG A 77 -0.08 -1.67 -5.41
C ARG A 77 -1.56 -1.30 -5.46
N VAL A 78 -2.37 -2.32 -5.73
CA VAL A 78 -3.83 -2.22 -5.79
C VAL A 78 -4.44 -2.86 -4.53
N VAL A 79 -5.59 -2.37 -4.09
CA VAL A 79 -6.37 -2.95 -3.00
C VAL A 79 -7.80 -3.18 -3.44
N SER A 80 -8.38 -4.29 -2.99
CA SER A 80 -9.80 -4.56 -3.11
C SER A 80 -10.52 -3.94 -1.92
N VAL A 81 -11.45 -3.03 -2.17
CA VAL A 81 -12.25 -2.34 -1.14
C VAL A 81 -13.73 -2.59 -1.36
N THR A 82 -14.52 -2.39 -0.31
CA THR A 82 -15.98 -2.49 -0.41
C THR A 82 -16.57 -1.18 -0.96
N PRO A 83 -17.77 -1.18 -1.55
CA PRO A 83 -18.48 0.06 -1.90
C PRO A 83 -18.65 1.01 -0.69
N ARG A 84 -18.78 0.46 0.53
CA ARG A 84 -18.85 1.25 1.76
C ARG A 84 -17.55 2.00 2.05
N SER A 85 -16.40 1.42 1.70
CA SER A 85 -15.10 2.08 1.83
C SER A 85 -14.94 3.22 0.83
N ILE A 86 -15.36 3.02 -0.43
CA ILE A 86 -15.41 4.10 -1.45
C ILE A 86 -16.31 5.24 -0.96
N HIS A 87 -17.53 4.91 -0.52
CA HIS A 87 -18.46 5.89 0.03
C HIS A 87 -17.86 6.66 1.22
N PHE A 88 -17.13 6.00 2.11
CA PHE A 88 -16.46 6.67 3.23
C PHE A 88 -15.38 7.65 2.75
N LEU A 89 -14.55 7.26 1.79
CA LEU A 89 -13.50 8.11 1.23
C LEU A 89 -14.07 9.37 0.59
N GLU A 90 -15.20 9.24 -0.13
CA GLU A 90 -15.80 10.36 -0.84
C GLU A 90 -16.66 11.25 0.06
N ASN A 91 -17.48 10.68 0.93
CA ASN A 91 -18.47 11.43 1.69
C ASN A 91 -17.95 11.85 3.06
N THR A 92 -17.25 10.96 3.76
CA THR A 92 -16.71 11.27 5.10
C THR A 92 -15.39 12.02 4.98
N ALA A 93 -14.44 11.51 4.19
CA ALA A 93 -13.15 12.16 4.01
C ALA A 93 -13.19 13.29 2.96
N GLY A 94 -14.23 13.33 2.12
CA GLY A 94 -14.44 14.41 1.16
C GLY A 94 -13.57 14.33 -0.08
N ALA A 95 -12.92 13.18 -0.36
CA ALA A 95 -12.02 13.03 -1.49
C ALA A 95 -12.78 12.82 -2.81
N THR A 96 -12.23 13.33 -3.90
CA THR A 96 -12.69 13.01 -5.26
C THR A 96 -11.74 11.99 -5.86
N LEU A 97 -12.16 10.72 -5.90
CA LEU A 97 -11.37 9.62 -6.44
C LEU A 97 -11.32 9.67 -7.97
N MET A 98 -10.22 9.19 -8.57
CA MET A 98 -10.12 9.00 -10.03
C MET A 98 -10.92 7.76 -10.45
N HIS A 99 -12.20 7.92 -10.75
CA HIS A 99 -13.13 6.83 -11.05
C HIS A 99 -12.83 6.05 -12.32
N ASP A 100 -12.21 6.69 -13.31
CA ASP A 100 -11.67 6.06 -14.52
C ASP A 100 -10.57 5.03 -14.21
N ARG A 101 -9.99 5.10 -13.00
CA ARG A 101 -8.96 4.19 -12.50
C ARG A 101 -9.48 3.22 -11.43
N ILE A 102 -10.79 3.00 -11.40
CA ILE A 102 -11.48 2.16 -10.42
C ILE A 102 -12.35 1.13 -11.15
N GLN A 103 -12.26 -0.13 -10.73
CA GLN A 103 -13.06 -1.21 -11.32
C GLN A 103 -13.89 -1.94 -10.27
N SER A 104 -15.21 -1.81 -10.36
CA SER A 104 -16.12 -2.67 -9.60
C SER A 104 -16.26 -4.03 -10.28
N TYR A 105 -16.45 -5.08 -9.50
CA TYR A 105 -16.65 -6.43 -10.03
C TYR A 105 -17.64 -7.23 -9.17
N ASP A 106 -18.38 -8.11 -9.83
CA ASP A 106 -19.62 -8.68 -9.28
C ASP A 106 -19.45 -10.11 -8.77
N GLY A 107 -18.21 -10.63 -8.76
CA GLY A 107 -18.00 -11.99 -8.31
C GLY A 107 -16.56 -12.44 -8.23
N LEU A 108 -16.39 -13.64 -7.68
CA LEU A 108 -15.13 -14.34 -7.58
C LEU A 108 -15.35 -15.78 -8.04
N TYR A 109 -14.63 -16.20 -9.06
CA TYR A 109 -14.59 -17.59 -9.47
C TYR A 109 -13.30 -18.24 -8.93
N VAL A 110 -13.47 -19.26 -8.11
CA VAL A 110 -12.39 -19.94 -7.41
C VAL A 110 -12.31 -21.38 -7.85
N THR A 111 -11.12 -21.83 -8.21
CA THR A 111 -10.82 -23.24 -8.53
C THR A 111 -9.71 -23.77 -7.64
N ASP A 112 -9.70 -25.09 -7.45
CA ASP A 112 -8.59 -25.80 -6.84
C ASP A 112 -7.73 -26.45 -7.93
N GLY A 113 -6.41 -26.43 -7.78
CA GLY A 113 -5.46 -26.93 -8.77
C GLY A 113 -5.17 -28.42 -8.68
N CYS A 114 -5.54 -29.06 -7.56
CA CYS A 114 -5.33 -30.50 -7.32
C CYS A 114 -6.61 -31.32 -7.47
N SER A 115 -7.75 -30.67 -7.28
CA SER A 115 -9.07 -31.26 -7.41
C SER A 115 -9.87 -30.53 -8.49
N LYS A 116 -11.07 -31.01 -8.78
CA LYS A 116 -12.02 -30.34 -9.67
C LYS A 116 -13.00 -29.44 -8.91
N ALA A 117 -12.67 -29.10 -7.66
CA ALA A 117 -13.54 -28.28 -6.81
C ALA A 117 -13.59 -26.85 -7.34
N THR A 118 -14.78 -26.28 -7.35
CA THR A 118 -15.04 -24.91 -7.79
C THR A 118 -15.98 -24.20 -6.83
N LEU A 119 -15.84 -22.87 -6.74
CA LEU A 119 -16.73 -21.99 -6.01
C LEU A 119 -16.97 -20.74 -6.87
N ASP A 120 -18.23 -20.46 -7.20
CA ASP A 120 -18.64 -19.23 -7.88
C ASP A 120 -19.42 -18.37 -6.88
N LEU A 121 -18.84 -17.23 -6.50
CA LEU A 121 -19.48 -16.23 -5.66
C LEU A 121 -19.91 -15.07 -6.54
N ALA A 122 -21.18 -14.70 -6.49
CA ALA A 122 -21.72 -13.56 -7.22
C ALA A 122 -22.55 -12.67 -6.31
N LYS A 123 -22.30 -11.37 -6.39
CA LYS A 123 -23.09 -10.31 -5.76
C LYS A 123 -22.84 -9.01 -6.51
N ASP A 124 -23.90 -8.32 -6.88
CA ASP A 124 -23.79 -7.02 -7.55
C ASP A 124 -22.92 -6.05 -6.74
N SER A 125 -21.95 -5.43 -7.42
CA SER A 125 -20.99 -4.50 -6.86
C SER A 125 -20.34 -5.04 -5.57
N MET A 126 -19.90 -6.29 -5.60
CA MET A 126 -19.35 -6.96 -4.41
C MET A 126 -18.15 -6.19 -3.84
N LEU A 127 -17.20 -5.88 -4.72
CA LEU A 127 -15.92 -5.27 -4.38
C LEU A 127 -15.45 -4.37 -5.52
N CYS A 128 -14.45 -3.55 -5.19
CA CYS A 128 -13.93 -2.51 -6.04
C CYS A 128 -12.41 -2.54 -5.99
N MET A 129 -11.75 -2.67 -7.14
CA MET A 129 -10.30 -2.58 -7.26
C MET A 129 -9.90 -1.12 -7.45
N ILE A 130 -8.92 -0.68 -6.68
CA ILE A 130 -8.40 0.69 -6.71
C ILE A 130 -6.91 0.70 -6.36
N GLU A 131 -6.14 1.51 -7.08
CA GLU A 131 -4.74 1.73 -6.75
C GLU A 131 -4.60 2.42 -5.39
N ILE A 132 -3.67 1.95 -4.57
CA ILE A 132 -3.37 2.59 -3.27
C ILE A 132 -2.96 4.05 -3.49
N ILE A 133 -2.21 4.33 -4.57
CA ILE A 133 -1.80 5.70 -4.91
C ILE A 133 -2.98 6.58 -5.34
N ASN A 134 -4.04 6.03 -5.96
CA ASN A 134 -5.27 6.78 -6.26
C ASN A 134 -5.94 7.25 -4.97
N ILE A 135 -6.08 6.35 -3.97
CA ILE A 135 -6.61 6.72 -2.64
C ILE A 135 -5.76 7.82 -2.01
N GLN A 136 -4.44 7.62 -1.94
CA GLN A 136 -3.52 8.58 -1.31
C GLN A 136 -3.54 9.94 -2.02
N ALA A 137 -3.43 9.95 -3.34
CA ALA A 137 -3.38 11.17 -4.15
C ALA A 137 -4.68 11.96 -4.06
N SER A 138 -5.82 11.28 -4.08
CA SER A 138 -7.14 11.92 -3.96
C SER A 138 -7.36 12.54 -2.59
N LEU A 139 -6.96 11.85 -1.51
CA LEU A 139 -7.02 12.37 -0.15
C LEU A 139 -6.04 13.54 0.05
N TYR A 140 -4.82 13.42 -0.48
CA TYR A 140 -3.83 14.49 -0.42
C TYR A 140 -4.32 15.73 -1.16
N ASN A 141 -4.85 15.57 -2.37
CA ASN A 141 -5.46 16.64 -3.14
C ASN A 141 -6.57 17.32 -2.33
N ARG A 142 -7.46 16.55 -1.71
CA ARG A 142 -8.51 17.09 -0.83
C ARG A 142 -7.95 17.90 0.34
N ILE A 143 -6.89 17.42 0.98
CA ILE A 143 -6.25 18.13 2.08
C ILE A 143 -5.58 19.42 1.59
N SER A 144 -4.95 19.40 0.42
CA SER A 144 -4.24 20.55 -0.16
C SER A 144 -5.16 21.72 -0.53
N GLN A 145 -6.47 21.47 -0.66
CA GLN A 145 -7.48 22.50 -0.90
C GLN A 145 -7.81 23.33 0.35
N TYR A 146 -7.42 22.86 1.53
CA TYR A 146 -7.57 23.62 2.77
C TYR A 146 -6.47 24.67 2.89
N ASP A 147 -6.80 25.85 3.39
CA ASP A 147 -5.84 26.91 3.69
C ASP A 147 -5.15 26.58 5.04
N PRO A 148 -3.83 26.32 5.06
CA PRO A 148 -3.13 25.96 6.30
C PRO A 148 -3.27 27.01 7.42
N LYS A 149 -3.50 28.28 7.07
CA LYS A 149 -3.68 29.37 8.05
C LYS A 149 -5.09 29.43 8.61
N LYS A 150 -6.10 28.98 7.88
CA LYS A 150 -7.51 29.05 8.29
C LYS A 150 -8.03 27.71 8.80
N ASP A 151 -7.68 26.64 8.12
CA ASP A 151 -8.21 25.30 8.35
C ASP A 151 -7.31 24.45 9.27
N SER A 152 -6.22 25.02 9.80
CA SER A 152 -5.39 24.43 10.86
C SER A 152 -4.93 22.99 10.55
N ILE A 153 -4.50 22.71 9.32
CA ILE A 153 -3.86 21.45 8.92
C ILE A 153 -2.48 21.71 8.34
N ASP A 154 -1.50 20.91 8.77
CA ASP A 154 -0.11 20.97 8.31
C ASP A 154 0.36 19.58 7.91
N ILE A 155 0.96 19.45 6.72
CA ILE A 155 1.58 18.22 6.24
C ILE A 155 3.09 18.44 6.21
N ILE A 156 3.79 17.62 6.98
CA ILE A 156 5.25 17.60 7.06
C ILE A 156 5.72 16.29 6.41
N ASP A 157 6.10 16.35 5.15
CA ASP A 157 6.67 15.22 4.44
C ASP A 157 8.21 15.22 4.50
N ASN A 158 8.85 14.22 3.89
CA ASN A 158 10.31 14.05 3.90
C ASN A 158 10.94 14.06 5.30
N THR A 159 10.16 13.74 6.33
CA THR A 159 10.53 13.95 7.74
C THR A 159 10.15 12.75 8.59
N LYS A 160 11.10 12.23 9.36
CA LYS A 160 10.89 11.06 10.23
C LYS A 160 10.56 11.50 11.65
N VAL A 161 9.65 10.77 12.30
CA VAL A 161 9.55 10.82 13.76
C VAL A 161 10.70 10.01 14.35
N VAL A 162 11.59 10.68 15.09
CA VAL A 162 12.82 10.07 15.64
C VAL A 162 12.66 9.68 17.10
N ASN A 163 11.84 10.39 17.87
CA ASN A 163 11.62 10.10 19.28
C ASN A 163 10.22 10.51 19.72
N ILE A 164 9.64 9.76 20.66
CA ILE A 164 8.36 10.04 21.28
C ILE A 164 8.51 9.78 22.77
N LYS A 165 8.18 10.77 23.60
CA LYS A 165 8.24 10.68 25.06
C LYS A 165 7.07 11.41 25.71
N HIS A 166 6.74 11.05 26.94
CA HIS A 166 5.83 11.84 27.75
C HIS A 166 6.41 13.22 28.05
N SER A 167 5.58 14.27 28.08
CA SER A 167 6.05 15.63 28.42
C SER A 167 6.48 15.75 29.88
N ASP A 168 5.86 14.97 30.76
CA ASP A 168 6.31 14.69 32.11
C ASP A 168 6.60 13.18 32.23
N PRO A 169 7.87 12.76 32.44
CA PRO A 169 8.23 11.35 32.58
C PRO A 169 7.55 10.63 33.73
N ASN A 170 7.05 11.35 34.74
CA ASN A 170 6.37 10.79 35.90
C ASN A 170 4.86 10.71 35.74
N ASP A 171 4.30 11.34 34.70
CA ASP A 171 2.88 11.33 34.39
C ASP A 171 2.62 10.65 33.04
N PRO A 172 2.14 9.40 33.01
CA PRO A 172 1.81 8.69 31.78
C PRO A 172 0.62 9.30 31.02
N LEU A 173 -0.17 10.18 31.66
CA LEU A 173 -1.26 10.92 31.01
C LEU A 173 -0.79 12.25 30.41
N SER A 174 0.47 12.63 30.65
CA SER A 174 1.02 13.85 30.09
C SER A 174 1.12 13.75 28.58
N TRP A 175 0.83 14.87 27.91
CA TRP A 175 0.81 14.94 26.45
C TRP A 175 2.15 14.51 25.85
N PRO A 176 2.17 13.65 24.83
CA PRO A 176 3.41 13.23 24.19
C PRO A 176 4.13 14.39 23.50
N LEU A 177 5.46 14.37 23.61
CA LEU A 177 6.42 15.15 22.84
C LEU A 177 6.96 14.28 21.71
N VAL A 178 6.73 14.72 20.48
CA VAL A 178 7.16 14.06 19.25
C VAL A 178 8.30 14.88 18.65
N THR A 179 9.49 14.27 18.57
CA THR A 179 10.67 14.89 17.94
C THR A 179 10.80 14.40 16.51
N LEU A 180 10.94 15.34 15.59
CA LEU A 180 11.13 15.09 14.17
C LEU A 180 12.60 15.10 13.79
N SER A 181 12.96 14.47 12.67
CA SER A 181 14.33 14.44 12.14
C SER A 181 14.85 15.82 11.74
N SER A 182 13.95 16.79 11.49
CA SER A 182 14.28 18.20 11.27
C SER A 182 14.74 18.91 12.55
N GLY A 183 14.60 18.28 13.73
CA GLY A 183 14.85 18.90 15.03
C GLY A 183 13.64 19.60 15.63
N GLU A 184 12.55 19.75 14.88
CA GLU A 184 11.30 20.27 15.41
C GLU A 184 10.69 19.32 16.46
N VAL A 185 10.02 19.90 17.45
CA VAL A 185 9.33 19.16 18.50
C VAL A 185 7.88 19.61 18.55
N TYR A 186 6.97 18.64 18.56
CA TYR A 186 5.53 18.85 18.72
C TYR A 186 5.06 18.30 20.06
N LYS A 187 4.15 19.00 20.72
CA LYS A 187 3.39 18.50 21.87
C LYS A 187 1.94 18.34 21.44
N THR A 188 1.37 17.14 21.60
CA THR A 188 0.04 16.84 21.08
C THR A 188 -0.90 16.21 22.10
N ARG A 189 -2.21 16.48 21.96
CA ARG A 189 -3.25 15.89 22.83
C ARG A 189 -3.58 14.47 22.39
N LEU A 190 -3.62 14.22 21.08
CA LEU A 190 -3.87 12.92 20.48
C LEU A 190 -2.77 12.59 19.48
N LEU A 191 -2.01 11.53 19.77
CA LEU A 191 -1.04 10.95 18.85
C LEU A 191 -1.64 9.73 18.16
N VAL A 192 -1.62 9.71 16.82
CA VAL A 192 -2.16 8.61 16.01
C VAL A 192 -1.04 7.95 15.21
N GLY A 193 -0.91 6.63 15.37
CA GLY A 193 0.02 5.82 14.59
C GLY A 193 -0.63 5.23 13.34
N ALA A 194 -0.28 5.77 12.18
CA ALA A 194 -0.62 5.26 10.85
C ALA A 194 0.66 4.93 10.03
N ASP A 195 1.72 4.55 10.75
CA ASP A 195 3.14 4.48 10.38
C ASP A 195 3.62 3.03 10.12
N GLY A 196 2.69 2.11 9.86
CA GLY A 196 2.97 0.77 9.36
C GLY A 196 3.67 -0.19 10.33
N PHE A 197 4.33 -1.21 9.78
CA PHE A 197 4.90 -2.32 10.58
C PHE A 197 5.95 -1.85 11.59
N ASN A 198 6.80 -0.89 11.22
CA ASN A 198 7.87 -0.35 12.08
C ASN A 198 7.44 0.90 12.86
N SER A 199 6.15 1.04 13.17
CA SER A 199 5.54 2.15 13.91
C SER A 199 6.30 2.58 15.19
N PRO A 200 6.96 3.76 15.22
CA PRO A 200 7.42 4.38 16.45
C PRO A 200 6.27 4.66 17.43
N THR A 201 5.08 4.99 16.92
CA THR A 201 3.91 5.30 17.75
C THR A 201 3.48 4.09 18.58
N ARG A 202 3.42 2.90 17.95
CA ARG A 202 3.10 1.63 18.62
C ARG A 202 4.13 1.24 19.66
N ARG A 203 5.42 1.50 19.39
CA ARG A 203 6.50 1.25 20.36
C ARG A 203 6.35 2.15 21.59
N PHE A 204 6.09 3.44 21.38
CA PHE A 204 5.84 4.40 22.44
C PHE A 204 4.65 4.00 23.33
N SER A 205 3.55 3.56 22.72
CA SER A 205 2.35 3.11 23.44
C SER A 205 2.49 1.71 24.06
N GLN A 206 3.65 1.05 23.93
CA GLN A 206 3.93 -0.30 24.44
C GLN A 206 2.93 -1.37 23.96
N ILE A 207 2.29 -1.14 22.82
CA ILE A 207 1.36 -2.12 22.23
C ILE A 207 2.18 -3.25 21.63
N LYS A 208 2.07 -4.44 22.21
CA LYS A 208 2.76 -5.63 21.71
C LYS A 208 2.19 -6.03 20.35
N SER A 209 3.06 -6.22 19.36
CA SER A 209 2.70 -6.86 18.10
C SER A 209 2.82 -8.38 18.27
N ARG A 210 1.82 -9.13 17.81
CA ARG A 210 1.87 -10.59 17.70
C ARG A 210 1.81 -10.93 16.23
N GLY A 211 2.78 -11.67 15.73
CA GLY A 211 2.83 -12.12 14.36
C GLY A 211 3.92 -13.16 14.20
N TRP A 212 3.76 -14.02 13.20
CA TRP A 212 4.77 -14.97 12.77
C TRP A 212 4.99 -14.78 11.27
N MET A 213 6.20 -15.08 10.81
CA MET A 213 6.42 -15.22 9.38
C MET A 213 5.68 -16.48 8.94
N TYR A 214 4.64 -16.32 8.13
CA TYR A 214 3.88 -17.42 7.57
C TYR A 214 4.55 -18.01 6.31
N ASN A 215 5.80 -17.60 6.03
CA ASN A 215 6.66 -18.10 4.94
C ASN A 215 6.01 -18.12 3.55
N ALA A 216 5.06 -17.20 3.31
CA ALA A 216 4.49 -16.97 1.98
C ALA A 216 4.70 -15.51 1.55
N TYR A 217 4.99 -15.36 0.26
CA TYR A 217 5.38 -14.12 -0.39
C TYR A 217 4.40 -13.86 -1.54
N GLY A 218 3.88 -12.64 -1.64
CA GLY A 218 2.98 -12.26 -2.73
C GLY A 218 3.75 -11.54 -3.84
N VAL A 219 3.88 -12.18 -5.01
CA VAL A 219 4.31 -11.51 -6.24
C VAL A 219 3.09 -10.80 -6.84
N VAL A 220 3.24 -9.52 -7.14
CA VAL A 220 2.15 -8.69 -7.68
C VAL A 220 2.57 -8.05 -8.98
N ALA A 221 1.64 -7.93 -9.92
CA ALA A 221 1.88 -7.31 -11.22
C ALA A 221 0.60 -6.68 -11.76
N SER A 222 0.76 -5.63 -12.56
CA SER A 222 -0.30 -5.13 -13.43
C SER A 222 -0.17 -5.82 -14.78
N MET A 223 -1.27 -6.30 -15.33
CA MET A 223 -1.33 -7.11 -16.53
C MET A 223 -2.29 -6.48 -17.54
N LYS A 224 -1.98 -6.65 -18.82
CA LYS A 224 -2.89 -6.40 -19.93
C LYS A 224 -3.38 -7.76 -20.41
N LEU A 225 -4.69 -7.95 -20.44
CA LEU A 225 -5.29 -9.18 -20.94
C LEU A 225 -5.32 -9.14 -22.47
N GLU A 226 -5.03 -10.26 -23.11
CA GLU A 226 -5.13 -10.38 -24.58
C GLU A 226 -6.58 -10.23 -25.05
N TYR A 227 -7.53 -10.68 -24.22
CA TYR A 227 -8.96 -10.64 -24.50
C TYR A 227 -9.68 -9.81 -23.43
N PRO A 228 -10.68 -9.01 -23.82
CA PRO A 228 -11.55 -8.35 -22.85
C PRO A 228 -12.19 -9.35 -21.89
N PRO A 229 -12.36 -9.00 -20.61
CA PRO A 229 -12.92 -9.91 -19.62
C PRO A 229 -14.36 -10.28 -20.01
N PHE A 230 -14.62 -11.58 -20.18
CA PHE A 230 -15.96 -12.11 -20.48
C PHE A 230 -17.00 -11.71 -19.40
N LYS A 231 -16.55 -11.67 -18.14
CA LYS A 231 -17.29 -11.15 -16.99
C LYS A 231 -16.33 -10.36 -16.11
N LEU A 232 -16.80 -9.25 -15.55
CA LEU A 232 -16.08 -8.48 -14.54
C LEU A 232 -16.13 -9.23 -13.19
N ARG A 233 -15.20 -10.16 -13.00
CA ARG A 233 -15.04 -10.96 -11.78
C ARG A 233 -13.56 -11.21 -11.49
N GLY A 234 -13.24 -11.42 -10.22
CA GLY A 234 -11.94 -11.96 -9.85
C GLY A 234 -11.86 -13.45 -10.19
N TRP A 235 -10.68 -13.90 -10.58
CA TRP A 235 -10.38 -15.30 -10.83
C TRP A 235 -9.26 -15.72 -9.89
N GLN A 236 -9.47 -16.81 -9.16
CA GLN A 236 -8.49 -17.33 -8.22
C GLN A 236 -8.36 -18.83 -8.38
N ARG A 237 -7.12 -19.31 -8.42
CA ARG A 237 -6.80 -20.73 -8.40
C ARG A 237 -5.90 -21.05 -7.22
N PHE A 238 -6.28 -22.03 -6.42
CA PHE A 238 -5.43 -22.56 -5.36
C PHE A 238 -4.46 -23.59 -5.94
N LEU A 239 -3.16 -23.30 -5.90
CA LEU A 239 -2.11 -24.27 -6.25
C LEU A 239 -1.43 -24.76 -4.96
N PRO A 240 -0.83 -25.96 -4.95
CA PRO A 240 -0.01 -26.43 -3.82
C PRO A 240 1.08 -25.45 -3.39
N THR A 241 1.64 -24.71 -4.35
CA THR A 241 2.65 -23.69 -4.09
C THR A 241 2.09 -22.38 -3.53
N GLY A 242 0.78 -22.23 -3.46
CA GLY A 242 0.05 -21.05 -3.00
C GLY A 242 -0.90 -20.48 -4.07
N PRO A 243 -1.91 -19.69 -3.68
CA PRO A 243 -2.94 -19.21 -4.61
C PRO A 243 -2.39 -18.19 -5.60
N ILE A 244 -2.90 -18.27 -6.82
CA ILE A 244 -2.74 -17.28 -7.87
C ILE A 244 -4.11 -16.66 -8.16
N ALA A 245 -4.18 -15.33 -8.21
CA ALA A 245 -5.40 -14.62 -8.51
C ALA A 245 -5.16 -13.46 -9.46
N HIS A 246 -6.10 -13.22 -10.38
CA HIS A 246 -6.16 -11.98 -11.11
C HIS A 246 -7.52 -11.30 -10.91
N LEU A 247 -7.50 -9.99 -10.71
CA LEU A 247 -8.70 -9.18 -10.47
C LEU A 247 -8.81 -8.10 -11.55
N PRO A 248 -10.03 -7.79 -12.02
CA PRO A 248 -10.22 -6.86 -13.11
C PRO A 248 -9.86 -5.43 -12.68
N MET A 249 -9.17 -4.73 -13.57
CA MET A 249 -8.94 -3.30 -13.55
C MET A 249 -9.67 -2.69 -14.76
N PRO A 250 -9.77 -1.35 -14.89
CA PRO A 250 -10.45 -0.73 -16.01
C PRO A 250 -9.95 -1.23 -17.37
N GLU A 251 -10.86 -1.28 -18.35
CA GLU A 251 -10.62 -1.84 -19.69
C GLU A 251 -10.29 -3.34 -19.66
N ASP A 252 -9.24 -3.74 -20.38
CA ASP A 252 -8.63 -5.07 -20.45
C ASP A 252 -7.42 -5.17 -19.50
N ASN A 253 -7.33 -4.31 -18.48
CA ASN A 253 -6.29 -4.42 -17.47
C ASN A 253 -6.71 -5.37 -16.33
N ALA A 254 -5.73 -5.97 -15.67
CA ALA A 254 -5.92 -6.76 -14.46
C ALA A 254 -4.76 -6.58 -13.49
N THR A 255 -5.01 -6.84 -12.20
CA THR A 255 -3.94 -6.99 -11.21
C THR A 255 -3.77 -8.45 -10.85
N LEU A 256 -2.53 -8.91 -10.76
CA LEU A 256 -2.13 -10.23 -10.31
C LEU A 256 -1.72 -10.19 -8.84
N VAL A 257 -2.09 -11.24 -8.10
CA VAL A 257 -1.46 -11.60 -6.84
C VAL A 257 -1.16 -13.10 -6.87
N TRP A 258 0.12 -13.46 -6.80
CA TRP A 258 0.57 -14.84 -6.71
C TRP A 258 1.29 -15.06 -5.38
N SER A 259 0.59 -15.71 -4.45
CA SER A 259 1.18 -16.11 -3.18
C SER A 259 2.01 -17.37 -3.39
N SER A 260 3.26 -17.36 -2.96
CA SER A 260 4.17 -18.49 -3.12
C SER A 260 5.16 -18.66 -1.97
N SER A 261 5.91 -19.75 -1.99
CA SER A 261 7.12 -19.88 -1.16
C SER A 261 8.18 -18.83 -1.51
N GLU A 262 9.15 -18.60 -0.62
CA GLU A 262 10.29 -17.71 -0.88
C GLU A 262 11.12 -18.14 -2.09
N ARG A 263 11.33 -19.45 -2.26
CA ARG A 263 12.07 -20.00 -3.40
C ARG A 263 11.38 -19.64 -4.72
N LEU A 264 10.08 -19.93 -4.81
CA LEU A 264 9.32 -19.67 -6.02
C LEU A 264 9.16 -18.17 -6.28
N SER A 265 8.98 -17.33 -5.25
CA SER A 265 8.88 -15.88 -5.47
C SER A 265 10.16 -15.29 -6.05
N LYS A 266 11.34 -15.77 -5.60
CA LYS A 266 12.63 -15.38 -6.19
C LYS A 266 12.75 -15.78 -7.65
N LEU A 267 12.34 -17.01 -7.99
CA LEU A 267 12.29 -17.48 -9.38
C LEU A 267 11.40 -16.56 -10.22
N LEU A 268 10.15 -16.35 -9.80
CA LEU A 268 9.17 -15.52 -10.51
C LEU A 268 9.70 -14.11 -10.77
N LEU A 269 10.37 -13.51 -9.79
CA LEU A 269 10.96 -12.16 -9.92
C LEU A 269 12.21 -12.10 -10.81
N SER A 270 12.87 -13.24 -11.06
CA SER A 270 14.04 -13.30 -11.95
C SER A 270 13.69 -13.50 -13.43
N LEU A 271 12.45 -13.88 -13.73
CA LEU A 271 12.02 -14.16 -15.10
C LEU A 271 11.85 -12.87 -15.91
N PRO A 272 12.20 -12.89 -17.21
CA PRO A 272 11.77 -11.86 -18.15
C PRO A 272 10.23 -11.76 -18.21
N PRO A 273 9.65 -10.58 -18.52
CA PRO A 273 8.21 -10.38 -18.57
C PRO A 273 7.44 -11.39 -19.44
N GLU A 274 8.02 -11.79 -20.58
CA GLU A 274 7.42 -12.75 -21.51
C GLU A 274 7.35 -14.16 -20.91
N SER A 275 8.44 -14.59 -20.27
CA SER A 275 8.49 -15.86 -19.54
C SER A 275 7.54 -15.87 -18.35
N PHE A 276 7.49 -14.75 -17.61
CA PHE A 276 6.58 -14.60 -16.48
C PHE A 276 5.11 -14.69 -16.92
N THR A 277 4.76 -14.03 -18.03
CA THR A 277 3.42 -14.08 -18.63
C THR A 277 3.03 -15.49 -19.06
N ALA A 278 3.93 -16.20 -19.75
CA ALA A 278 3.70 -17.59 -20.16
C ALA A 278 3.48 -18.51 -18.95
N LEU A 279 4.25 -18.29 -17.87
CA LEU A 279 4.13 -19.06 -16.64
C LEU A 279 2.83 -18.74 -15.88
N ILE A 280 2.36 -17.50 -15.89
CA ILE A 280 1.04 -17.12 -15.35
C ILE A 280 -0.07 -17.86 -16.09
N ASN A 281 -0.05 -17.81 -17.43
CA ASN A 281 -1.06 -18.50 -18.26
C ASN A 281 -1.04 -20.01 -17.98
N ALA A 282 0.14 -20.61 -17.88
CA ALA A 282 0.30 -22.01 -17.50
C ALA A 282 -0.27 -22.28 -16.09
N ALA A 283 0.01 -21.42 -15.11
CA ALA A 283 -0.45 -21.57 -13.73
C ALA A 283 -1.96 -21.51 -13.57
N PHE A 284 -2.70 -20.88 -14.48
CA PHE A 284 -4.17 -20.89 -14.46
C PHE A 284 -4.79 -22.16 -15.05
N VAL A 285 -4.04 -22.95 -15.83
CA VAL A 285 -4.61 -24.06 -16.62
C VAL A 285 -3.97 -25.41 -16.30
N LEU A 286 -2.65 -25.49 -16.24
CA LEU A 286 -1.91 -26.76 -16.15
C LEU A 286 -2.02 -27.42 -14.78
N GLU A 287 -1.80 -28.73 -14.73
CA GLU A 287 -1.77 -29.50 -13.47
C GLU A 287 -0.51 -29.23 -12.66
N ASP A 288 -0.54 -29.56 -11.36
CA ASP A 288 0.59 -29.33 -10.45
C ASP A 288 1.87 -30.07 -10.90
N ALA A 289 1.74 -31.25 -11.50
CA ALA A 289 2.88 -32.02 -12.01
C ALA A 289 3.63 -31.25 -13.13
N ASP A 290 2.89 -30.64 -14.05
CA ASP A 290 3.46 -29.86 -15.15
C ASP A 290 4.07 -28.56 -14.64
N MET A 291 3.40 -27.88 -13.70
CA MET A 291 3.94 -26.68 -13.07
C MET A 291 5.26 -26.98 -12.34
N ASN A 292 5.33 -28.07 -11.59
CA ASN A 292 6.57 -28.51 -10.95
C ASN A 292 7.68 -28.87 -11.95
N TYR A 293 7.32 -29.39 -13.13
CA TYR A 293 8.28 -29.60 -14.20
C TYR A 293 8.81 -28.27 -14.75
N TYR A 294 7.94 -27.29 -14.97
CA TYR A 294 8.33 -25.97 -15.49
C TYR A 294 9.22 -25.22 -14.49
N TYR A 295 8.86 -25.22 -13.21
CA TYR A 295 9.68 -24.59 -12.16
C TYR A 295 11.10 -25.16 -12.14
N ARG A 296 11.25 -26.50 -12.19
CA ARG A 296 12.56 -27.14 -12.20
C ARG A 296 13.40 -26.73 -13.41
N LEU A 297 12.82 -26.76 -14.61
CA LEU A 297 13.57 -26.40 -15.82
C LEU A 297 13.99 -24.93 -15.85
N LEU A 298 13.15 -24.03 -15.33
CA LEU A 298 13.49 -22.62 -15.21
C LEU A 298 14.58 -22.38 -14.16
N GLU A 299 14.56 -23.09 -13.03
CA GLU A 299 15.62 -23.02 -12.01
C GLU A 299 16.96 -23.56 -12.50
N GLU A 300 16.94 -24.62 -13.32
CA GLU A 300 18.14 -25.20 -13.93
C GLU A 300 18.69 -24.35 -15.09
N GLY A 301 17.94 -23.35 -15.57
CA GLY A 301 18.28 -22.57 -16.76
C GLY A 301 18.15 -23.37 -18.07
N SER A 302 17.46 -24.51 -18.04
CA SER A 302 17.28 -25.45 -19.16
C SER A 302 16.06 -25.13 -20.04
N MET A 303 15.36 -24.03 -19.74
CA MET A 303 14.19 -23.53 -20.44
C MET A 303 14.33 -22.03 -20.68
N ASP A 304 14.37 -21.66 -21.96
CA ASP A 304 14.30 -20.27 -22.40
C ASP A 304 12.83 -19.84 -22.63
N THR A 305 12.66 -18.54 -22.89
CA THR A 305 11.34 -17.92 -23.11
C THR A 305 10.57 -18.59 -24.24
N ASP A 306 11.22 -18.84 -25.38
CA ASP A 306 10.55 -19.38 -26.57
C ASP A 306 10.05 -20.81 -26.33
N LYS A 307 10.86 -21.63 -25.66
CA LYS A 307 10.46 -22.99 -25.28
C LYS A 307 9.32 -22.98 -24.28
N LEU A 308 9.34 -22.11 -23.28
CA LEU A 308 8.24 -21.98 -22.30
C LEU A 308 6.94 -21.55 -22.98
N ILE A 309 6.97 -20.55 -23.86
CA ILE A 309 5.78 -20.08 -24.59
C ILE A 309 5.22 -21.21 -25.46
N LYS A 310 6.07 -21.92 -26.20
CA LYS A 310 5.65 -23.01 -27.07
C LYS A 310 5.03 -24.16 -26.28
N MET A 311 5.67 -24.56 -25.18
CA MET A 311 5.18 -25.67 -24.34
C MET A 311 3.87 -25.30 -23.63
N SER A 312 3.79 -24.10 -23.06
CA SER A 312 2.57 -23.63 -22.39
C SER A 312 1.39 -23.54 -23.35
N SER A 313 1.58 -22.99 -24.55
CA SER A 313 0.52 -22.88 -25.57
C SER A 313 0.03 -24.25 -26.05
N THR A 314 0.94 -25.18 -26.27
CA THR A 314 0.62 -26.55 -26.75
C THR A 314 -0.17 -27.31 -25.68
N GLU A 315 0.27 -27.26 -24.42
CA GLU A 315 -0.39 -27.97 -23.32
C GLU A 315 -1.73 -27.31 -22.96
N GLN A 316 -1.83 -25.98 -22.94
CA GLN A 316 -3.10 -25.27 -22.68
C GLN A 316 -4.20 -25.67 -23.66
N THR A 317 -3.85 -25.95 -24.92
CA THR A 317 -4.83 -26.39 -25.94
C THR A 317 -5.47 -27.74 -25.58
N LYS A 318 -4.78 -28.61 -24.81
CA LYS A 318 -5.36 -29.87 -24.33
C LYS A 318 -6.37 -29.68 -23.19
N TYR A 319 -6.27 -28.58 -22.46
CA TYR A 319 -7.10 -28.26 -21.30
C TYR A 319 -8.21 -27.23 -21.60
N MET A 320 -8.14 -26.54 -22.74
CA MET A 320 -9.29 -25.83 -23.30
C MET A 320 -10.30 -26.88 -23.79
N LEU A 321 -11.38 -27.05 -23.04
CA LEU A 321 -12.53 -27.86 -23.46
C LEU A 321 -13.10 -27.32 -24.78
N PRO A 322 -13.63 -28.19 -25.67
CA PRO A 322 -14.26 -27.77 -26.92
C PRO A 322 -15.46 -26.84 -26.72
#